data_AF-A0A392N399-F1
#
_entry.id   AF-A0A392N399-F1
#
_cell.length_a   1.000
_cell.length_b   1.000
_cell.length_c   1.000
_cell.angle_alpha   90.00
_cell.angle_beta   90.00
_cell.angle_gamma   90.00
#
_symmetry.space_group_name_H-M   'P 1'
#
loop_
_entity.id
_entity.type
_entity.pdbx_description
1 polymer ?
#
loop_
_entity_poly.entity_id
_entity_poly.type
_entity_poly.pdbx_seq_one_letter_code
_entity_poly.pdbx_strand_id
1 'polypeptide(L)'
;MDQNKVPVRGDIHVLIVGDPGLGKSQLLQAAAAVSPRGIYVCGNATTKAGLTVAVVKDPMTNDYAFEAGAMVLADNGLCCIDEFDKMTSEHQALLEAMEQQCVSIAKAGLVASLSSRTSVLAAANPVGGHY
;
A
#
# COMPACT_ATOMS: atom_id res chain seq x y z
N MET A 1 8.00 -21.75 19.47
CA MET A 1 8.06 -20.35 18.98
C MET A 1 7.74 -19.48 20.17
N ASP A 2 8.66 -18.60 20.59
CA ASP A 2 8.50 -17.77 21.80
C ASP A 2 7.28 -16.85 21.66
N GLN A 3 6.31 -16.98 22.57
CA GLN A 3 5.08 -16.18 22.57
C GLN A 3 5.30 -14.72 23.00
N ASN A 4 6.49 -14.38 23.52
CA ASN A 4 6.87 -13.04 23.98
C ASN A 4 7.80 -12.29 23.02
N LYS A 5 8.06 -12.81 21.82
CA LYS A 5 8.93 -12.13 20.85
C LYS A 5 8.09 -11.16 20.01
N VAL A 6 8.41 -9.87 20.09
CA VAL A 6 7.85 -8.88 19.18
C VAL A 6 8.17 -9.33 17.74
N PRO A 7 7.17 -9.46 16.86
CA PRO A 7 7.41 -9.87 15.48
C PRO A 7 8.34 -8.84 14.81
N VAL A 8 9.39 -9.35 14.18
CA VAL A 8 10.36 -8.52 13.44
C VAL A 8 10.01 -8.63 11.95
N ARG A 9 9.83 -7.48 11.29
CA ARG A 9 9.57 -7.43 9.85
C ARG A 9 10.75 -8.06 9.09
N GLY A 10 10.45 -9.04 8.24
CA GLY A 10 11.44 -9.71 7.38
C GLY A 10 11.66 -9.01 6.03
N ASP A 11 10.72 -8.16 5.63
CA ASP A 11 10.66 -7.55 4.31
C ASP A 11 11.19 -6.11 4.28
N ILE A 12 11.78 -5.72 3.15
CA ILE A 12 12.30 -4.37 2.93
C ILE A 12 11.33 -3.53 2.10
N HIS A 13 11.33 -2.22 2.37
CA HIS A 13 10.72 -1.21 1.51
C HIS A 13 11.83 -0.42 0.81
N VAL A 14 11.60 -0.03 -0.44
CA VAL A 14 12.56 0.70 -1.28
C VAL A 14 11.89 1.93 -1.87
N LEU A 15 12.55 3.08 -1.76
CA LEU A 15 12.14 4.33 -2.41
C LEU A 15 13.19 4.70 -3.47
N ILE A 16 12.74 4.91 -4.70
CA ILE A 16 13.56 5.37 -5.82
C ILE A 16 13.21 6.83 -6.10
N VAL A 17 14.20 7.71 -6.02
CA VAL A 17 14.04 9.13 -6.36
C VAL A 17 14.96 9.45 -7.52
N GLY A 18 14.42 10.10 -8.55
CA GLY A 18 15.20 10.53 -9.70
C GLY A 18 14.38 11.37 -10.67
N ASP A 19 15.05 11.94 -11.66
CA ASP A 19 14.42 12.84 -12.63
C ASP A 19 13.32 12.15 -13.47
N PRO A 20 12.37 12.91 -14.02
CA PRO A 20 11.39 12.43 -14.98
C PRO A 20 12.06 11.73 -16.17
N GLY A 21 11.41 10.67 -16.69
CA GLY A 21 11.88 9.97 -17.89
C GLY A 21 12.99 8.94 -17.68
N LEU A 22 13.47 8.69 -16.45
CA LEU A 22 14.49 7.67 -16.15
C LEU A 22 13.97 6.23 -16.02
N GLY A 23 12.76 5.94 -16.53
CA GLY A 23 12.20 4.58 -16.51
C GLY A 23 11.75 4.05 -15.14
N LYS A 24 11.59 4.91 -14.14
CA LYS A 24 11.14 4.53 -12.78
C LYS A 24 9.80 3.78 -12.81
N SER A 25 8.80 4.35 -13.51
CA SER A 25 7.47 3.75 -13.66
C SER A 25 7.53 2.37 -14.35
N GLN A 26 8.35 2.23 -15.38
CA GLN A 26 8.56 0.96 -16.09
C GLN A 26 9.19 -0.09 -15.17
N LEU A 27 10.14 0.30 -14.33
CA LEU A 27 10.73 -0.59 -13.34
C LEU A 27 9.69 -1.07 -12.30
N LEU A 28 8.85 -0.15 -11.79
CA LEU A 28 7.75 -0.50 -10.88
C LEU A 28 6.75 -1.47 -11.53
N GLN A 29 6.31 -1.19 -12.76
CA GLN A 29 5.37 -2.06 -13.48
C GLN A 29 5.96 -3.46 -13.74
N ALA A 30 7.24 -3.52 -14.15
CA ALA A 30 7.93 -4.79 -14.35
C ALA A 30 8.08 -5.58 -13.03
N ALA A 31 8.44 -4.90 -11.93
CA ALA A 31 8.56 -5.53 -10.61
C ALA A 31 7.20 -6.07 -10.12
N ALA A 32 6.12 -5.29 -10.26
CA ALA A 32 4.76 -5.75 -9.95
C ALA A 32 4.34 -6.95 -10.80
N ALA A 33 4.67 -6.98 -12.10
CA ALA A 33 4.32 -8.08 -12.99
C ALA A 33 5.04 -9.41 -12.64
N VAL A 34 6.26 -9.34 -12.11
CA VAL A 34 7.06 -10.53 -11.75
C VAL A 34 6.77 -10.99 -10.31
N SER A 35 6.38 -10.09 -9.42
CA SER A 35 6.11 -10.43 -8.02
C SER A 35 4.82 -11.27 -7.86
N PRO A 36 4.81 -12.29 -7.00
CA PRO A 36 3.55 -12.87 -6.54
C PRO A 36 2.73 -11.79 -5.85
N ARG A 37 1.44 -11.69 -6.19
CA ARG A 37 0.51 -10.66 -5.67
C ARG A 37 1.05 -9.23 -5.84
N GLY A 38 1.76 -8.99 -6.94
CA GLY A 38 2.24 -7.66 -7.29
C GLY A 38 1.09 -6.73 -7.67
N ILE A 39 1.01 -5.59 -6.99
CA ILE A 39 0.03 -4.54 -7.24
C ILE A 39 0.77 -3.28 -7.64
N TYR A 40 0.31 -2.60 -8.69
CA TYR A 40 0.81 -1.30 -9.10
C TYR A 40 -0.28 -0.25 -8.90
N VAL A 41 0.07 0.86 -8.24
CA VAL A 41 -0.81 2.01 -8.06
C VAL A 41 -0.07 3.32 -8.34
N CYS A 42 -0.82 4.31 -8.80
CA CYS A 42 -0.30 5.68 -9.00
C CYS A 42 -0.75 6.57 -7.84
N GLY A 43 0.20 7.25 -7.19
CA GLY A 43 -0.02 8.06 -5.99
C GLY A 43 -1.04 9.16 -6.18
N ASN A 44 -1.09 9.77 -7.36
CA ASN A 44 -2.07 10.80 -7.71
C ASN A 44 -3.50 10.24 -7.87
N ALA A 45 -3.64 8.97 -8.26
CA ALA A 45 -4.94 8.32 -8.47
C ALA A 45 -5.43 7.54 -7.25
N THR A 46 -4.59 7.35 -6.23
CA THR A 46 -4.93 6.60 -5.02
C THR A 46 -5.57 7.45 -3.95
N THR A 47 -6.43 6.82 -3.16
CA THR A 47 -7.02 7.39 -1.95
C THR A 47 -6.63 6.55 -0.74
N LYS A 48 -6.79 7.10 0.47
CA LYS A 48 -6.58 6.35 1.73
C LYS A 48 -7.31 5.00 1.72
N ALA A 49 -8.58 5.00 1.32
CA ALA A 49 -9.40 3.79 1.24
C ALA A 49 -8.89 2.80 0.18
N GLY A 50 -8.45 3.30 -0.98
CA GLY A 50 -7.90 2.47 -2.05
C GLY A 50 -6.54 1.83 -1.71
N LEU A 51 -5.76 2.44 -0.81
CA LEU A 51 -4.51 1.87 -0.31
C LEU A 51 -4.76 0.86 0.81
N THR A 52 -5.67 1.16 1.73
CA THR A 52 -5.89 0.35 2.93
C THR A 52 -7.09 -0.57 2.80
N VAL A 53 -8.23 -0.19 3.38
CA VAL A 53 -9.51 -0.89 3.34
C VAL A 53 -10.64 0.14 3.42
N ALA A 54 -11.71 -0.13 2.69
CA ALA A 54 -12.98 0.56 2.81
C ALA A 54 -14.04 -0.33 3.47
N VAL A 55 -15.07 0.32 4.01
CA VAL A 55 -16.33 -0.34 4.33
C VAL A 55 -17.35 0.11 3.30
N VAL A 56 -17.93 -0.86 2.59
CA VAL A 56 -18.98 -0.64 1.60
C VAL A 56 -20.28 -1.27 2.09
N LYS A 57 -21.41 -0.66 1.71
CA LYS A 57 -22.73 -1.25 1.99
C LYS A 57 -23.16 -2.07 0.79
N ASP A 58 -23.43 -3.34 0.99
CA ASP A 58 -23.93 -4.23 -0.05
C ASP A 58 -25.41 -3.90 -0.34
N PRO A 59 -25.77 -3.54 -1.58
CA PRO A 59 -27.13 -3.20 -1.95
C PRO A 59 -28.11 -4.39 -1.91
N MET A 60 -27.62 -5.63 -1.99
CA MET A 60 -28.45 -6.84 -2.02
C MET A 60 -28.81 -7.30 -0.61
N THR A 61 -27.84 -7.30 0.31
CA THR A 61 -28.03 -7.77 1.69
C THR A 61 -28.35 -6.65 2.68
N ASN A 62 -28.13 -5.38 2.30
CA ASN A 62 -28.14 -4.21 3.18
C ASN A 62 -27.10 -4.24 4.32
N ASP A 63 -26.16 -5.18 4.29
CA ASP A 63 -25.08 -5.28 5.28
C ASP A 63 -23.83 -4.50 4.86
N TYR A 64 -22.95 -4.23 5.83
CA TYR A 64 -21.64 -3.64 5.58
C TYR A 64 -20.60 -4.74 5.36
N ALA A 65 -19.76 -4.57 4.35
CA ALA A 65 -18.66 -5.47 4.00
C ALA A 65 -17.34 -4.70 3.88
N PHE A 66 -16.23 -5.41 4.05
CA PHE A 66 -14.90 -4.88 3.83
C PHE A 66 -14.52 -4.97 2.36
N GLU A 67 -14.00 -3.87 1.81
CA GLU A 67 -13.35 -3.83 0.50
C GLU A 67 -11.85 -3.64 0.72
N ALA A 68 -11.06 -4.63 0.32
CA ALA A 68 -9.61 -4.60 0.50
C ALA A 68 -8.94 -3.68 -0.53
N GLY A 69 -8.08 -2.79 -0.06
CA GLY A 69 -7.24 -1.93 -0.88
C GLY A 69 -5.90 -2.56 -1.24
N ALA A 70 -5.09 -1.81 -1.98
CA ALA A 70 -3.85 -2.27 -2.59
C ALA A 70 -2.88 -2.95 -1.61
N MET A 71 -2.67 -2.37 -0.43
CA MET A 71 -1.72 -2.89 0.56
C MET A 71 -2.16 -4.23 1.15
N VAL A 72 -3.47 -4.42 1.34
CA VAL A 72 -4.04 -5.66 1.88
C VAL A 72 -4.10 -6.74 0.81
N LEU A 73 -4.46 -6.37 -0.42
CA LEU A 73 -4.45 -7.28 -1.57
C LEU A 73 -3.04 -7.82 -1.87
N ALA A 74 -2.01 -7.01 -1.66
CA ALA A 74 -0.60 -7.35 -1.87
C ALA A 74 0.07 -8.07 -0.68
N ASP A 75 -0.65 -8.55 0.35
CA ASP A 75 -0.08 -9.25 1.51
C ASP A 75 0.84 -10.43 1.12
N ASN A 76 2.06 -10.47 1.68
CA ASN A 76 3.18 -11.36 1.30
C ASN A 76 3.66 -11.18 -0.16
N GLY A 77 3.43 -10.02 -0.75
CA GLY A 77 3.84 -9.67 -2.11
C GLY A 77 4.45 -8.27 -2.18
N LEU A 78 4.23 -7.59 -3.32
CA LEU A 78 4.83 -6.29 -3.61
C LEU A 78 3.75 -5.27 -3.97
N CYS A 79 3.73 -4.15 -3.26
CA CYS A 79 2.94 -2.97 -3.62
C CYS A 79 3.88 -1.91 -4.23
N CYS A 80 3.74 -1.68 -5.53
CA CYS A 80 4.45 -0.65 -6.26
C CYS A 80 3.64 0.65 -6.27
N ILE A 81 4.26 1.75 -5.83
CA ILE A 81 3.61 3.06 -5.74
C ILE A 81 4.39 4.07 -6.58
N ASP A 82 3.84 4.43 -7.73
CA ASP A 82 4.40 5.48 -8.58
C ASP A 82 3.93 6.87 -8.12
N GLU A 83 4.64 7.92 -8.53
CA GLU A 83 4.32 9.32 -8.18
C GLU A 83 4.10 9.52 -6.67
N PHE A 84 4.95 8.91 -5.84
CA PHE A 84 4.84 8.96 -4.38
C PHE A 84 4.92 10.40 -3.85
N ASP A 85 5.65 11.29 -4.53
CA ASP A 85 5.71 12.73 -4.23
C ASP A 85 4.39 13.48 -4.46
N LYS A 86 3.44 12.89 -5.19
CA LYS A 86 2.11 13.48 -5.45
C LYS A 86 1.05 13.06 -4.42
N MET A 87 1.36 12.10 -3.54
CA MET A 87 0.47 11.77 -2.42
C MET A 87 0.46 12.91 -1.41
N THR A 88 -0.73 13.41 -1.08
CA THR A 88 -0.85 14.57 -0.17
C THR A 88 -1.11 14.13 1.26
N SER A 89 -2.12 13.30 1.48
CA SER A 89 -2.57 12.87 2.81
C SER A 89 -2.58 11.35 2.97
N GLU A 90 -2.49 10.64 1.85
CA GLU A 90 -2.62 9.20 1.73
C GLU A 90 -1.41 8.47 2.33
N HIS A 91 -0.26 9.13 2.43
CA HIS A 91 0.95 8.57 3.04
C HIS A 91 0.72 8.11 4.49
N GLN A 92 -0.17 8.78 5.24
CA GLN A 92 -0.49 8.40 6.62
C GLN A 92 -1.10 7.00 6.69
N ALA A 93 -1.83 6.61 5.65
CA ALA A 93 -2.44 5.29 5.54
C ALA A 93 -1.40 4.18 5.36
N LEU A 94 -0.25 4.52 4.77
CA LEU A 94 0.86 3.59 4.57
C LEU A 94 1.67 3.38 5.85
N LEU A 95 1.80 4.40 6.71
CA LEU A 95 2.61 4.33 7.92
C LEU A 95 2.19 3.18 8.84
N GLU A 96 0.89 3.01 9.07
CA GLU A 96 0.36 1.92 9.88
C GLU A 96 0.69 0.56 9.25
N ALA A 97 0.41 0.40 7.95
CA ALA A 97 0.64 -0.84 7.22
C ALA A 97 2.12 -1.22 7.18
N MET A 98 3.01 -0.25 6.94
CA MET A 98 4.46 -0.47 6.86
C MET A 98 5.09 -0.79 8.22
N GLU A 99 4.58 -0.18 9.31
CA GLU A 99 5.11 -0.37 10.66
C GLU A 99 4.56 -1.65 11.32
N GLN A 100 3.24 -1.85 11.29
CA GLN A 100 2.58 -2.95 12.00
C GLN A 100 2.37 -4.20 11.14
N GLN A 101 2.63 -4.12 9.83
CA GLN A 101 2.30 -5.15 8.84
C GLN A 101 0.80 -5.53 8.86
N CYS A 102 -0.06 -4.59 9.25
CA CYS A 102 -1.50 -4.72 9.28
C CYS A 102 -2.20 -3.37 9.10
N VAL A 103 -3.48 -3.43 8.75
CA VAL A 103 -4.37 -2.27 8.64
C VAL A 103 -5.53 -2.50 9.60
N SER A 104 -5.73 -1.60 10.54
CA SER A 104 -6.89 -1.61 11.42
C SER A 104 -8.02 -0.76 10.85
N ILE A 105 -9.25 -1.24 11.02
CA ILE A 105 -10.45 -0.50 10.66
C ILE A 105 -11.54 -0.70 11.71
N ALA A 106 -12.16 0.42 12.11
CA ALA A 106 -13.30 0.47 13.00
C ALA A 106 -14.33 1.46 12.43
N LYS A 107 -15.31 0.95 11.67
CA LYS A 107 -16.30 1.78 10.97
C LYS A 107 -17.61 1.03 10.76
N ALA A 108 -18.74 1.73 10.86
CA ALA A 108 -20.08 1.19 10.63
C ALA A 108 -20.39 -0.08 11.46
N GLY A 109 -19.91 -0.14 12.69
CA GLY A 109 -20.08 -1.30 13.58
C GLY A 109 -19.15 -2.48 13.28
N LEU A 110 -18.34 -2.41 12.22
CA LEU A 110 -17.32 -3.40 11.91
C LEU A 110 -15.98 -3.00 12.52
N VAL A 111 -15.33 -3.94 13.20
CA VAL A 111 -13.99 -3.79 13.75
C VAL A 111 -13.15 -4.98 13.29
N ALA A 112 -12.07 -4.72 12.56
CA ALA A 112 -11.16 -5.74 12.08
C ALA A 112 -9.73 -5.22 11.98
N SER A 113 -8.78 -6.16 12.00
CA SER A 113 -7.39 -5.93 11.63
C SER A 113 -7.04 -6.90 10.50
N LEU A 114 -6.56 -6.36 9.38
CA LEU A 114 -6.28 -7.10 8.16
C LEU A 114 -4.77 -7.09 7.92
N SER A 115 -4.19 -8.26 7.63
CA SER A 115 -2.75 -8.38 7.40
C SER A 115 -2.32 -7.67 6.12
N SER A 116 -1.16 -7.02 6.18
CA SER A 116 -0.50 -6.33 5.07
C SER A 116 1.02 -6.50 5.21
N ARG A 117 1.49 -7.75 5.14
CA ARG A 117 2.91 -8.10 5.17
C ARG A 117 3.51 -7.89 3.78
N THR A 118 3.46 -6.66 3.31
CA THR A 118 3.71 -6.30 1.92
C THR A 118 5.02 -5.51 1.83
N SER A 119 5.89 -5.85 0.89
CA SER A 119 7.01 -4.98 0.51
C SER A 119 6.49 -3.80 -0.30
N VAL A 120 7.06 -2.60 -0.08
CA VAL A 120 6.68 -1.39 -0.82
C VAL A 120 7.85 -0.98 -1.70
N LEU A 121 7.60 -0.82 -3.00
CA LEU A 121 8.53 -0.23 -3.95
C LEU A 121 7.93 1.07 -4.47
N ALA A 122 8.45 2.19 -4.01
CA ALA A 122 7.93 3.51 -4.35
C ALA A 122 8.87 4.24 -5.33
N ALA A 123 8.30 5.04 -6.23
CA ALA A 123 9.02 5.96 -7.08
C ALA A 123 8.53 7.39 -6.82
N ALA A 124 9.47 8.33 -6.72
CA ALA A 124 9.20 9.75 -6.54
C ALA A 124 10.11 10.61 -7.43
N ASN A 125 9.70 11.85 -7.67
CA ASN A 125 10.53 12.86 -8.31
C ASN A 125 11.10 13.86 -7.28
N PRO A 126 12.28 14.44 -7.52
CA PRO A 126 12.81 15.51 -6.70
C PRO A 126 11.93 16.76 -6.73
N VAL A 127 12.03 17.58 -5.68
CA VAL A 127 11.33 18.87 -5.61
C VAL A 127 11.83 19.76 -6.76
N GLY A 128 10.90 20.29 -7.56
CA GLY A 128 11.25 21.10 -8.76
C GLY A 128 11.49 20.28 -10.03
N GLY A 129 11.43 18.95 -9.96
CA GLY A 129 11.46 18.06 -11.13
C GLY A 129 12.85 17.68 -11.63
N HIS A 130 13.92 18.22 -11.07
CA HIS A 130 15.31 17.88 -11.41
C HIS A 130 16.20 17.96 -10.17
N TYR A 131 17.26 17.15 -10.13
CA TYR A 131 18.35 17.27 -9.15
C TYR A 131 19.40 18.33 -9.54
#